data_AF-A0A558AH90-F1
#
_entry.id   AF-A0A558AH90-F1
#
_cell.length_a   1.000
_cell.length_b   1.000
_cell.length_c   1.000
_cell.angle_alpha   90.00
_cell.angle_beta   90.00
_cell.angle_gamma   90.00
#
_symmetry.space_group_name_H-M   'P 1'
#
loop_
_entity.id
_entity.type
_entity.pdbx_description
1 polymer ?
#
loop_
_entity_poly.entity_id
_entity_poly.type
_entity_poly.pdbx_seq_one_letter_code
_entity_poly.pdbx_strand_id
1 'polypeptide(L)'
;MSEAHGHPVPDSVESDPAALNSAEDLDEDRLRVDPLEEGVEPPERYAFSDGFGTTPNEEREGEPLDDRLRQERADVQPEDPDRPLNGDENLDEWRGQAEALVIDDATAAGEPSVEEDQNADKPGGSVAEIYRTPPTEPK
;
A
#
# COMPACT_ATOMS: atom_id res chain seq x y z
N MET A 1 -43.43 25.59 12.38
CA MET A 1 -42.79 26.88 12.09
C MET A 1 -41.97 26.67 10.83
N SER A 2 -42.32 27.34 9.74
CA SER A 2 -41.60 27.20 8.46
C SER A 2 -40.29 27.95 8.59
N GLU A 3 -39.19 27.21 8.67
CA GLU A 3 -37.85 27.76 8.67
C GLU A 3 -37.56 28.30 7.28
N ALA A 4 -37.67 29.62 7.13
CA ALA A 4 -37.27 30.32 5.92
C ALA A 4 -35.75 30.13 5.80
N HIS A 5 -35.33 29.19 4.96
CA HIS A 5 -33.95 29.12 4.48
C HIS A 5 -33.71 30.37 3.65
N GLY A 6 -33.24 31.44 4.32
CA GLY A 6 -32.73 32.62 3.66
C GLY A 6 -31.63 32.17 2.72
N HIS A 7 -31.83 32.37 1.42
CA HIS A 7 -30.77 32.09 0.46
C HIS A 7 -29.56 32.96 0.84
N PRO A 8 -28.36 32.38 0.94
CA PRO A 8 -27.16 33.19 1.13
C PRO A 8 -27.07 34.22 0.00
N VAL A 9 -26.66 35.44 0.34
CA VAL A 9 -26.41 36.47 -0.67
C VAL A 9 -25.27 35.94 -1.55
N PRO A 10 -25.46 35.89 -2.89
CA PRO A 10 -24.43 35.36 -3.77
C PRO A 10 -23.16 36.19 -3.64
N ASP A 11 -22.01 35.53 -3.60
CA ASP A 11 -20.73 36.24 -3.58
C ASP A 11 -20.46 36.87 -4.96
N SER A 12 -19.44 37.74 -5.03
CA SER A 12 -19.10 38.51 -6.22
C SER A 12 -18.82 37.62 -7.44
N VAL A 13 -18.23 36.44 -7.22
CA VAL A 13 -17.96 35.43 -8.27
C VAL A 13 -19.25 34.81 -8.81
N GLU A 14 -20.25 34.59 -7.96
CA GLU A 14 -21.53 33.98 -8.35
C GLU A 14 -22.47 34.98 -9.05
N SER A 15 -22.14 36.28 -9.00
CA SER A 15 -22.91 37.37 -9.63
C SER A 15 -22.19 37.99 -10.84
N ASP A 16 -20.90 37.71 -11.02
CA ASP A 16 -20.12 38.24 -12.13
C ASP A 16 -20.39 37.43 -13.41
N PRO A 17 -20.96 38.04 -14.46
CA PRO A 17 -21.20 37.34 -15.71
C PRO A 17 -19.93 36.80 -16.35
N ALA A 18 -18.76 37.41 -16.15
CA ALA A 18 -17.51 36.88 -16.66
C ALA A 18 -17.14 35.57 -15.94
N ALA A 19 -17.21 35.55 -14.61
CA ALA A 19 -16.94 34.36 -13.81
C ALA A 19 -17.89 33.19 -14.13
N LEU A 20 -19.19 33.45 -14.30
CA LEU A 20 -20.17 32.43 -14.66
C LEU A 20 -19.96 31.81 -16.05
N ASN A 21 -19.23 32.48 -16.94
CA ASN A 21 -18.93 32.00 -18.30
C ASN A 21 -17.50 31.44 -18.45
N SER A 22 -16.75 31.28 -17.35
CA SER A 22 -15.34 30.83 -17.39
C SER A 22 -15.16 29.41 -17.93
N ALA A 23 -16.18 28.57 -17.84
CA ALA A 23 -16.14 27.21 -18.40
C ALA A 23 -16.10 27.23 -19.94
N GLU A 24 -16.87 28.13 -20.57
CA GLU A 24 -16.93 28.27 -22.03
C GLU A 24 -15.61 28.83 -22.61
N ASP A 25 -14.80 29.53 -21.80
CA ASP A 25 -13.45 29.98 -22.17
C ASP A 25 -12.46 28.83 -22.39
N LEU A 26 -12.76 27.64 -21.84
CA LEU A 26 -11.95 26.44 -21.99
C LEU A 26 -12.39 25.54 -23.16
N ASP A 27 -13.44 25.93 -23.89
CA ASP A 27 -13.89 25.18 -25.04
C ASP A 27 -12.98 25.40 -26.25
N GLU A 28 -12.87 24.37 -27.10
CA GLU A 28 -12.06 24.36 -28.32
C GLU A 28 -12.33 25.59 -29.22
N ASP A 29 -13.59 25.98 -29.36
CA ASP A 29 -14.00 27.12 -30.19
C ASP A 29 -13.39 28.45 -29.71
N ARG A 30 -13.23 28.63 -28.39
CA ARG A 30 -12.61 29.82 -27.80
C ARG A 30 -11.10 29.72 -27.71
N LEU A 31 -10.58 28.56 -27.31
CA LEU A 31 -9.15 28.31 -27.22
C LEU A 31 -8.49 28.26 -28.61
N ARG A 32 -9.26 27.98 -29.66
CA ARG A 32 -8.81 27.76 -31.05
C ARG A 32 -7.73 26.68 -31.16
N VAL A 33 -7.71 25.79 -30.19
CA VAL A 33 -6.85 24.61 -30.11
C VAL A 33 -7.72 23.48 -29.57
N ASP A 34 -7.57 22.29 -30.13
CA ASP A 34 -8.19 21.08 -29.58
C ASP A 34 -7.36 20.64 -28.37
N PRO A 35 -7.90 20.67 -27.13
CA PRO A 35 -7.18 20.20 -25.96
C PRO A 35 -6.74 18.72 -26.06
N LEU A 36 -7.40 17.92 -26.91
CA LEU A 36 -7.04 16.52 -27.17
C LEU A 36 -5.87 16.38 -28.17
N GLU A 37 -5.56 17.42 -28.95
CA GLU A 37 -4.41 17.42 -29.88
C GLU A 37 -3.07 17.49 -29.12
N GLU A 38 -3.02 18.24 -28.02
CA GLU A 38 -1.86 18.27 -27.09
C GLU A 38 -1.97 17.20 -25.99
N GLY A 39 -3.08 16.47 -25.92
CA GLY A 39 -3.29 15.40 -24.96
C GLY A 39 -2.22 14.32 -25.05
N VAL A 40 -1.84 13.75 -23.91
CA VAL A 40 -0.97 12.56 -23.89
C VAL A 40 -1.74 11.42 -24.52
N GLU A 41 -1.30 10.97 -25.70
CA GLU A 41 -1.85 9.77 -26.33
C GLU A 41 -1.64 8.59 -25.36
N PRO A 42 -2.70 7.89 -24.95
CA PRO A 42 -2.55 6.73 -24.10
C PRO A 42 -1.68 5.68 -24.83
N PRO A 43 -0.95 4.84 -24.09
CA PRO A 43 -0.11 3.81 -24.70
C PRO A 43 -0.90 2.97 -25.71
N GLU A 44 -0.26 2.64 -26.85
CA GLU A 44 -0.85 1.70 -27.80
C GLU A 44 -1.28 0.42 -27.05
N ARG A 45 -2.53 0.00 -27.27
CA ARG A 45 -3.14 -1.17 -26.59
C ARG A 45 -3.22 -1.01 -25.07
N TYR A 46 -3.66 0.15 -24.58
CA TYR A 46 -4.11 0.27 -23.20
C TYR A 46 -5.02 -0.91 -22.84
N ALA A 47 -4.49 -1.82 -22.03
CA ALA A 47 -5.24 -2.89 -21.43
C ALA A 47 -5.73 -2.37 -20.09
N PHE A 48 -7.05 -2.30 -19.94
CA PHE A 48 -7.65 -2.17 -18.63
C PHE A 48 -7.03 -3.22 -17.71
N SER A 49 -6.46 -2.80 -16.58
CA SER A 49 -5.96 -3.75 -15.57
C SER A 49 -7.12 -4.10 -14.65
N ASP A 50 -7.51 -5.36 -14.70
CA ASP A 50 -8.43 -6.03 -13.79
C ASP A 50 -7.70 -6.59 -12.55
N GLY A 51 -6.43 -6.22 -12.35
CA GLY A 51 -5.62 -6.58 -11.20
C GLY A 51 -5.87 -5.70 -9.97
N PHE A 52 -5.50 -6.21 -8.80
CA PHE A 52 -5.56 -5.49 -7.54
C PHE A 52 -4.33 -4.59 -7.33
N GLY A 53 -4.47 -3.49 -6.59
CA GLY A 53 -3.35 -2.59 -6.27
C GLY A 53 -3.13 -1.49 -7.30
N THR A 54 -4.18 -1.10 -8.02
CA THR A 54 -4.14 0.03 -8.96
C THR A 54 -4.39 1.37 -8.27
N THR A 55 -4.96 1.33 -7.07
CA THR A 55 -5.23 2.52 -6.26
C THR A 55 -4.50 2.48 -4.91
N PRO A 56 -4.17 3.62 -4.30
CA PRO A 56 -3.51 3.65 -2.98
C PRO A 56 -4.32 2.96 -1.87
N ASN A 57 -5.65 2.88 -2.00
CA ASN A 57 -6.47 2.18 -1.03
C ASN A 57 -6.33 0.66 -1.18
N GLU A 58 -6.35 0.17 -2.42
CA GLU A 58 -6.13 -1.25 -2.73
C GLU A 58 -4.74 -1.72 -2.32
N GLU A 59 -3.70 -0.90 -2.52
CA GLU A 59 -2.35 -1.24 -2.05
C GLU A 59 -2.28 -1.39 -0.52
N ARG A 60 -3.03 -0.56 0.21
CA ARG A 60 -3.08 -0.61 1.69
C ARG A 60 -3.87 -1.79 2.21
N GLU A 61 -5.00 -2.09 1.58
CA GLU A 61 -5.87 -3.20 1.97
C GLU A 61 -5.31 -4.55 1.50
N GLY A 62 -4.65 -4.55 0.35
CA GLY A 62 -4.17 -5.75 -0.34
C GLY A 62 -5.32 -6.57 -0.91
N GLU A 63 -4.96 -7.52 -1.78
CA GLU A 63 -5.92 -8.47 -2.34
C GLU A 63 -6.44 -9.42 -1.24
N PRO A 64 -7.76 -9.73 -1.21
CA PRO A 64 -8.31 -10.68 -0.25
C PRO A 64 -7.63 -12.06 -0.36
N LEU A 65 -7.40 -12.68 0.81
CA LEU A 65 -6.68 -13.95 0.91
C LEU A 65 -7.31 -15.06 0.05
N ASP A 66 -8.64 -15.12 0.00
CA ASP A 66 -9.35 -16.13 -0.79
C ASP A 66 -9.05 -16.02 -2.29
N ASP A 67 -8.87 -14.81 -2.81
CA ASP A 67 -8.60 -14.57 -4.23
C ASP A 67 -7.17 -14.98 -4.57
N ARG A 68 -6.23 -14.67 -3.66
CA ARG A 68 -4.83 -15.12 -3.75
C ARG A 68 -4.73 -16.65 -3.72
N LEU A 69 -5.46 -17.31 -2.82
CA LEU A 69 -5.49 -18.78 -2.72
C LEU A 69 -6.10 -19.43 -3.96
N ARG A 70 -7.12 -18.83 -4.58
CA ARG A 70 -7.71 -19.33 -5.82
C ARG A 70 -6.75 -19.27 -7.02
N GLN A 71 -5.80 -18.34 -7.01
CA GLN A 71 -4.77 -18.21 -8.04
C GLN A 71 -3.60 -19.18 -7.83
N GLU A 72 -3.37 -19.61 -6.58
CA GLU A 72 -2.29 -20.52 -6.24
C GLU A 72 -2.54 -21.94 -6.75
N ARG A 73 -1.49 -22.58 -7.28
CA ARG A 73 -1.49 -24.01 -7.63
C ARG A 73 -0.69 -24.76 -6.59
N ALA A 74 -1.29 -25.79 -5.98
CA ALA A 74 -0.58 -26.68 -5.07
C ALA A 74 0.63 -27.33 -5.76
N ASP A 75 1.79 -27.23 -5.12
CA ASP A 75 3.03 -27.84 -5.60
C ASP A 75 3.02 -29.36 -5.42
N VAL A 76 2.46 -29.80 -4.29
CA VAL A 76 2.25 -31.22 -3.98
C VAL A 76 0.90 -31.68 -4.51
N GLN A 77 0.93 -32.82 -5.21
CA GLN A 77 -0.29 -33.53 -5.55
C GLN A 77 -0.85 -34.20 -4.29
N PRO A 78 -2.18 -34.24 -4.12
CA PRO A 78 -2.79 -35.00 -3.03
C PRO A 78 -2.30 -36.44 -3.08
N GLU A 79 -1.97 -37.00 -1.93
CA GLU A 79 -1.59 -38.40 -1.82
C GLU A 79 -2.67 -39.30 -2.41
N ASP A 80 -2.26 -40.18 -3.33
CA ASP A 80 -3.12 -41.23 -3.83
C ASP A 80 -3.30 -42.25 -2.69
N PRO A 81 -4.54 -42.46 -2.18
CA PRO A 81 -4.77 -43.37 -1.06
C PRO A 81 -4.43 -44.83 -1.39
N ASP A 82 -4.37 -45.18 -2.68
CA ASP A 82 -4.01 -46.53 -3.15
C ASP A 82 -2.51 -46.65 -3.47
N ARG A 83 -1.74 -45.56 -3.37
CA ARG A 83 -0.29 -45.60 -3.56
C ARG A 83 0.36 -46.25 -2.33
N PRO A 84 1.10 -47.36 -2.49
CA PRO A 84 1.84 -47.94 -1.39
C PRO A 84 2.85 -46.92 -0.87
N LEU A 85 2.75 -46.62 0.43
CA LEU A 85 3.75 -45.86 1.19
C LEU A 85 5.07 -46.63 1.13
N ASN A 86 5.86 -46.42 0.09
CA ASN A 86 7.28 -46.72 0.16
C ASN A 86 7.84 -45.63 1.09
N GLY A 87 7.91 -45.98 2.38
CA GLY A 87 8.23 -45.06 3.46
C GLY A 87 9.44 -44.23 3.10
N ASP A 88 9.24 -42.92 3.06
CA ASP A 88 10.32 -41.98 3.18
C ASP A 88 10.86 -42.12 4.61
N GLU A 89 11.97 -42.81 4.73
CA GLU A 89 12.72 -43.07 5.97
C GLU A 89 13.17 -41.77 6.70
N ASN A 90 12.79 -40.58 6.22
CA ASN A 90 13.05 -39.27 6.81
C ASN A 90 11.87 -38.67 7.59
N LEU A 91 10.65 -39.21 7.48
CA LEU A 91 9.48 -38.60 8.15
C LEU A 91 9.54 -38.77 9.69
N ASP A 92 10.14 -39.85 10.17
CA ASP A 92 10.34 -40.11 11.60
C ASP A 92 11.39 -39.19 12.24
N GLU A 93 12.34 -38.66 11.47
CA GLU A 93 13.40 -37.76 11.98
C GLU A 93 12.87 -36.34 12.25
N TRP A 94 11.90 -35.87 11.46
CA TRP A 94 11.24 -34.57 11.68
C TRP A 94 10.26 -34.56 12.84
N ARG A 95 9.58 -35.68 13.10
CA ARG A 95 8.61 -35.81 14.20
C ARG A 95 9.28 -35.70 15.58
N GLY A 96 10.54 -36.15 15.70
CA GLY A 96 11.32 -36.02 16.94
C GLY A 96 11.80 -34.60 17.27
N GLN A 97 11.85 -33.68 16.30
CA GLN A 97 12.31 -32.30 16.53
C GLN A 97 11.19 -31.37 17.05
N ALA A 98 9.93 -31.70 16.78
CA ALA A 98 8.78 -30.90 17.21
C ALA A 98 8.53 -30.97 18.74
N GLU A 99 9.00 -32.02 19.41
CA GLU A 99 8.76 -32.24 20.84
C GLU A 99 9.80 -31.51 21.75
N ALA A 100 10.86 -30.93 21.16
CA ALA A 100 11.96 -30.33 21.91
C ALA A 100 11.83 -28.82 22.19
N LEU A 101 10.79 -28.14 21.69
CA LEU A 101 10.52 -26.73 22.01
C LEU A 101 9.58 -26.60 23.22
N VAL A 102 10.08 -26.97 24.40
CA VAL A 102 9.55 -26.44 25.67
C VAL A 102 10.40 -25.21 26.00
N ILE A 103 9.82 -24.03 25.80
CA ILE A 103 10.43 -22.77 26.23
C ILE A 103 10.25 -22.69 27.76
N ASP A 104 11.31 -23.00 28.51
CA ASP A 104 11.33 -22.83 29.96
C ASP A 104 11.46 -21.33 30.31
N ASP A 105 10.34 -20.76 30.76
CA ASP A 105 10.18 -19.37 31.24
C ASP A 105 10.75 -19.17 32.66
N ALA A 106 12.05 -19.39 32.89
CA ALA A 106 12.69 -18.97 34.14
C ALA A 106 14.22 -18.99 34.10
N THR A 107 14.86 -17.85 33.83
CA THR A 107 16.03 -17.39 34.61
C THR A 107 16.39 -15.94 34.23
N ALA A 108 15.86 -15.01 35.02
CA ALA A 108 16.45 -13.69 35.17
C ALA A 108 17.70 -13.79 36.07
N ALA A 109 18.85 -13.26 35.62
CA ALA A 109 19.57 -12.13 36.26
C ALA A 109 21.10 -12.06 35.95
N GLY A 110 21.52 -10.86 35.48
CA GLY A 110 22.85 -10.24 35.61
C GLY A 110 23.79 -10.39 34.41
N GLU A 111 24.26 -9.38 33.67
CA GLU A 111 24.71 -7.99 33.97
C GLU A 111 24.83 -7.18 32.62
N PRO A 112 25.21 -5.89 32.53
CA PRO A 112 24.29 -4.76 32.37
C PRO A 112 24.48 -3.92 31.07
N SER A 113 23.49 -3.07 30.80
CA SER A 113 23.59 -1.81 30.03
C SER A 113 23.85 -1.87 28.52
N VAL A 114 22.77 -2.04 27.77
CA VAL A 114 22.50 -1.12 26.65
C VAL A 114 21.07 -0.63 26.88
N GLU A 115 20.91 0.64 27.23
CA GLU A 115 19.59 1.27 27.32
C GLU A 115 19.07 1.46 25.87
N GLU A 116 18.63 0.36 25.28
CA GLU A 116 18.12 0.26 23.91
C GLU A 116 16.60 0.37 23.89
N ASP A 117 16.03 1.30 24.68
CA ASP A 117 14.58 1.50 24.74
C ASP A 117 14.16 2.98 24.73
N GLN A 118 14.97 3.83 24.11
CA GLN A 118 14.66 5.27 23.93
C GLN A 118 14.68 5.72 22.46
N ASN A 119 14.73 4.78 21.51
CA ASN A 119 14.72 5.10 20.08
C ASN A 119 13.39 4.82 19.38
N ALA A 120 12.43 4.17 20.04
CA ALA A 120 11.12 3.88 19.44
C ALA A 120 10.30 5.16 19.17
N ASP A 121 10.49 6.22 19.97
CA ASP A 121 9.77 7.49 19.81
C ASP A 121 10.42 8.45 18.80
N LYS A 122 11.52 8.06 18.15
CA LYS A 122 12.17 8.86 17.11
C LYS A 122 11.83 8.30 15.72
N PRO A 123 10.93 8.96 14.94
CA PRO A 123 10.75 8.59 13.56
C PRO A 123 12.03 8.90 12.76
N GLY A 124 12.72 7.83 12.36
CA GLY A 124 13.97 7.88 11.61
C GLY A 124 15.12 7.27 12.41
N GLY A 125 15.28 5.94 12.30
CA GLY A 125 16.48 5.26 12.82
C GLY A 125 17.78 5.81 12.22
N SER A 126 18.92 5.29 12.67
CA SER A 126 20.28 5.79 12.35
C SER A 126 20.59 6.02 10.86
N VAL A 127 19.84 5.40 9.95
CA VAL A 127 19.92 5.63 8.50
C VAL A 127 19.42 7.02 8.09
N ALA A 128 18.40 7.57 8.75
CA ALA A 128 17.82 8.86 8.41
C ALA A 128 18.70 10.05 8.82
N GLU A 129 19.56 9.89 9.84
CA GLU A 129 20.45 10.95 10.33
C GLU A 129 21.55 11.29 9.31
N ILE A 130 22.05 10.28 8.57
CA ILE A 130 23.07 10.46 7.51
C ILE A 130 22.57 11.39 6.40
N TYR A 131 21.27 11.42 6.11
CA TYR A 131 20.70 12.25 5.05
C TYR A 131 20.25 13.64 5.51
N ARG A 132 20.17 13.91 6.82
CA ARG A 132 19.66 15.17 7.37
C ARG A 132 20.75 16.20 7.66
N THR A 133 22.01 15.79 7.79
CA THR A 133 23.13 16.71 8.03
C THR A 133 23.92 16.96 6.74
N PRO A 134 23.92 18.19 6.17
CA PRO A 134 24.80 18.50 5.06
C PRO A 134 26.26 18.48 5.52
N PRO A 135 27.22 18.13 4.66
CA PRO A 135 28.63 18.13 5.02
C PRO A 135 29.06 19.53 5.46
N THR A 136 29.63 19.66 6.64
CA THR A 136 30.26 20.90 7.10
C THR A 136 31.52 21.15 6.26
N GLU A 137 31.53 22.25 5.51
CA GLU A 137 32.75 22.72 4.85
C GLU A 137 33.83 23.06 5.91
N PRO A 138 35.09 22.68 5.69
CA PRO A 138 36.15 23.02 6.62
C PRO A 138 36.57 24.49 6.47
N LYS A 139 36.68 25.21 7.59
CA LYS A 139 37.53 26.39 7.69
C LYS A 139 38.11 26.58 9.08
#